data_AF-W7CHT2-F1
#
_entry.id   AF-W7CHT2-F1
#
_cell.length_a   1.000
_cell.length_b   1.000
_cell.length_c   1.000
_cell.angle_alpha   90.00
_cell.angle_beta   90.00
_cell.angle_gamma   90.00
#
_symmetry.space_group_name_H-M   'P 1'
#
loop_
_entity.id
_entity.type
_entity.pdbx_description
1 polymer ?
#
loop_
_entity_poly.entity_id
_entity_poly.type
_entity_poly.pdbx_seq_one_letter_code
_entity_poly.pdbx_strand_id
1 'polypeptide(L)'
;MQTNIEGRLFSKEEIPDTKNMQQVKAVEVKENKKMCLRCGNNQEELFFRSPCSHCGSENCWYCRNCIIMGKMTECGSLFYFPGRTSISSRKSNYLAWKGELSPGQKIASAKVHHAVVEKENLLLWAVAGSGKTEMMFEGMNEVLINGGRLCVASLEWTFV
;
A
#
# COMPACT_ATOMS: atom_id res chain seq x y z
N MET A 1 21.20 8.91 -1.39
CA MET A 1 20.74 7.93 -0.37
C MET A 1 19.67 7.07 -1.00
N GLN A 2 19.96 5.80 -1.30
CA GLN A 2 18.93 4.85 -1.72
C GLN A 2 18.04 4.58 -0.51
N THR A 3 16.87 5.21 -0.47
CA THR A 3 15.79 4.78 0.41
C THR A 3 15.35 3.41 -0.07
N ASN A 4 15.79 2.35 0.61
CA ASN A 4 15.30 1.00 0.38
C ASN A 4 13.81 0.97 0.76
N ILE A 5 12.94 1.17 -0.22
CA ILE A 5 11.48 1.09 -0.03
C ILE A 5 11.13 -0.41 0.04
N GLU A 6 11.34 -0.99 1.22
CA GLU A 6 10.98 -2.36 1.54
C GLU A 6 9.52 -2.66 1.18
N GLY A 7 9.26 -3.81 0.56
CA GLY A 7 7.92 -4.26 0.17
C GLY A 7 7.29 -3.56 -1.03
N ARG A 8 7.88 -2.48 -1.57
CA ARG A 8 7.40 -1.88 -2.83
C ARG A 8 7.81 -2.75 -4.01
N LEU A 9 6.84 -3.04 -4.88
CA LEU A 9 7.03 -3.75 -6.13
C LEU A 9 7.43 -2.75 -7.22
N PHE A 10 8.52 -3.03 -7.94
CA PHE A 10 9.05 -2.23 -9.03
C PHE A 10 9.06 -3.03 -10.34
N SER A 11 8.71 -2.42 -11.47
CA SER A 11 9.00 -2.99 -12.78
C SER A 11 10.49 -2.81 -13.12
N LYS A 12 10.99 -3.53 -14.12
CA LYS A 12 12.40 -3.42 -14.55
C LYS A 12 12.77 -2.01 -15.01
N GLU A 13 11.81 -1.27 -15.54
CA GLU A 13 11.97 0.09 -16.05
C GLU A 13 12.01 1.14 -14.93
N GLU A 14 11.47 0.81 -13.74
CA GLU A 14 11.41 1.72 -12.59
C GLU A 14 12.72 1.76 -11.78
N ILE A 15 13.64 0.81 -12.00
CA ILE A 15 14.87 0.66 -11.21
C ILE A 15 16.10 0.35 -12.09
N PRO A 16 17.26 0.97 -11.81
CA PRO A 16 18.47 0.77 -12.60
C PRO A 16 19.18 -0.57 -12.33
N ASP A 17 19.00 -1.15 -11.14
CA ASP A 17 19.61 -2.42 -10.74
C ASP A 17 18.62 -3.25 -9.91
N THR A 18 18.65 -4.57 -10.11
CA THR A 18 17.82 -5.57 -9.42
C THR A 18 18.63 -6.45 -8.46
N LYS A 19 19.93 -6.15 -8.29
CA LYS A 19 20.84 -6.90 -7.41
C LYS A 19 20.29 -6.97 -5.98
N ASN A 20 20.26 -8.18 -5.43
CA ASN A 20 19.71 -8.49 -4.09
C ASN A 20 18.20 -8.26 -3.91
N MET A 21 17.44 -8.09 -5.00
CA MET A 21 15.98 -8.02 -4.94
C MET A 21 15.37 -9.40 -5.18
N GLN A 22 14.20 -9.62 -4.60
CA GLN A 22 13.35 -10.76 -4.93
C GLN A 22 12.43 -10.40 -6.09
N GLN A 23 12.00 -11.43 -6.82
CA GLN A 23 11.18 -11.28 -8.02
C GLN A 23 9.89 -12.09 -7.88
N VAL A 24 8.79 -11.51 -8.34
CA VAL A 24 7.49 -12.17 -8.52
C VAL A 24 6.95 -11.87 -9.91
N LYS A 25 5.98 -12.67 -10.37
CA LYS A 25 5.26 -12.38 -11.61
C LYS A 25 4.51 -11.04 -11.49
N ALA A 26 4.37 -10.31 -12.60
CA ALA A 26 3.51 -9.12 -12.61
C ALA A 26 2.02 -9.51 -12.69
N VAL A 27 1.72 -10.54 -13.48
CA VAL A 27 0.39 -11.17 -13.58
C VAL A 27 0.53 -12.67 -13.35
N GLU A 28 -0.21 -13.20 -12.38
CA GLU A 28 -0.37 -14.64 -12.20
C GLU A 28 -1.58 -15.12 -12.99
N VAL A 29 -1.39 -16.15 -13.81
CA VAL A 29 -2.46 -16.86 -14.51
C VAL A 29 -2.49 -18.29 -13.98
N LYS A 30 -3.56 -18.63 -13.25
CA LYS A 30 -3.89 -20.00 -12.83
C LYS A 30 -5.12 -20.42 -13.60
N GLU A 31 -5.32 -21.73 -13.81
CA GLU A 31 -6.28 -22.35 -14.75
C GLU A 31 -7.51 -21.48 -15.11
N ASN A 32 -8.30 -21.03 -14.11
CA ASN A 32 -9.48 -20.17 -14.32
C ASN A 32 -9.44 -18.82 -13.59
N LYS A 33 -8.28 -18.35 -13.10
CA LYS A 33 -8.18 -17.08 -12.38
C LYS A 33 -6.90 -16.33 -12.72
N LYS A 34 -7.05 -15.03 -12.94
CA LYS A 34 -5.95 -14.10 -13.24
C LYS A 34 -5.85 -13.10 -12.10
N MET A 35 -4.63 -12.78 -11.69
CA MET A 35 -4.37 -11.80 -10.62
C MET A 35 -3.21 -10.91 -11.00
N CYS A 36 -3.40 -9.61 -10.96
CA CYS A 36 -2.33 -8.62 -11.11
C CYS A 36 -1.68 -8.36 -9.76
N LEU A 37 -0.40 -8.71 -9.61
CA LEU A 37 0.34 -8.51 -8.36
C LEU A 37 0.76 -7.06 -8.13
N ARG A 38 0.61 -6.16 -9.12
CA ARG A 38 0.84 -4.72 -8.94
C ARG A 38 -0.35 -3.99 -8.30
N CYS A 39 -1.55 -4.16 -8.86
CA CYS A 39 -2.75 -3.42 -8.44
C CYS A 39 -3.81 -4.26 -7.73
N GLY A 40 -3.61 -5.58 -7.62
CA GLY A 40 -4.58 -6.49 -7.02
C GLY A 40 -5.78 -6.82 -7.91
N ASN A 41 -5.85 -6.35 -9.15
CA ASN A 41 -6.95 -6.67 -10.06
C ASN A 41 -7.11 -8.19 -10.21
N ASN A 42 -8.32 -8.68 -10.00
CA ASN A 42 -8.73 -10.07 -10.22
C ASN A 42 -9.99 -10.20 -11.08
N GLN A 43 -10.47 -9.08 -11.66
CA GLN A 43 -11.61 -9.07 -12.58
C GLN A 43 -11.16 -9.53 -13.97
N GLU A 44 -11.78 -10.58 -14.49
CA GLU A 44 -11.40 -11.19 -15.77
C GLU A 44 -11.51 -10.23 -16.94
N GLU A 45 -12.53 -9.35 -16.92
CA GLU A 45 -12.84 -8.39 -17.97
C GLU A 45 -11.78 -7.31 -18.12
N LEU A 46 -10.90 -7.15 -17.12
CA LEU A 46 -9.78 -6.22 -17.13
C LEU A 46 -8.45 -6.86 -17.54
N PHE A 47 -8.47 -8.12 -17.96
CA PHE A 47 -7.31 -8.80 -18.57
C PHE A 47 -7.51 -8.97 -20.07
N PHE A 48 -6.48 -8.62 -20.84
CA PHE A 48 -6.51 -8.68 -22.30
C PHE A 48 -5.24 -9.36 -22.83
N ARG A 49 -5.32 -9.94 -24.03
CA ARG A 49 -4.15 -10.46 -24.75
C ARG A 49 -3.67 -9.43 -25.76
N SER A 50 -2.36 -9.40 -25.97
CA SER A 50 -1.76 -8.57 -27.01
C SER A 50 -0.37 -9.11 -27.39
N PRO A 51 0.14 -8.73 -28.58
CA PRO A 51 1.53 -8.94 -28.92
C PRO A 51 2.45 -8.30 -27.88
N CYS A 52 3.48 -9.02 -27.47
CA CYS A 52 4.40 -8.60 -26.43
C CYS A 52 5.84 -8.58 -26.92
N SER A 53 6.41 -7.37 -26.99
CA SER A 53 7.81 -7.18 -27.37
C SER A 53 8.82 -7.76 -26.37
N HIS A 54 8.40 -8.10 -25.15
CA HIS A 54 9.28 -8.66 -24.13
C HIS A 54 9.53 -10.16 -24.32
N CYS A 55 8.48 -10.93 -24.61
CA CYS A 55 8.59 -12.38 -24.81
C CYS A 55 8.38 -12.83 -26.26
N GLY A 56 8.04 -11.92 -27.17
CA GLY A 56 7.76 -12.22 -28.59
C GLY A 56 6.43 -12.94 -28.85
N SER A 57 5.60 -13.18 -27.82
CA SER A 57 4.31 -13.84 -28.00
C SER A 57 3.26 -12.88 -28.55
N GLU A 58 2.48 -13.33 -29.54
CA GLU A 58 1.30 -12.64 -30.07
C GLU A 58 0.13 -12.56 -29.07
N ASN A 59 0.15 -13.41 -28.04
CA ASN A 59 -0.98 -13.66 -27.15
C ASN A 59 -0.60 -13.58 -25.67
N CYS A 60 0.14 -12.54 -25.27
CA CYS A 60 0.54 -12.34 -23.88
C CYS A 60 -0.54 -11.61 -23.09
N TRP A 61 -0.95 -12.17 -21.94
CA TRP A 61 -1.90 -11.50 -21.05
C TRP A 61 -1.30 -10.25 -20.42
N TYR A 62 -2.13 -9.22 -20.22
CA TYR A 62 -1.77 -8.04 -19.46
C TYR A 62 -2.97 -7.47 -18.69
N CYS A 63 -2.68 -6.76 -17.61
CA CYS A 63 -3.69 -6.06 -16.81
C CYS A 63 -3.96 -4.66 -17.37
N ARG A 64 -5.19 -4.39 -17.81
CA ARG A 64 -5.60 -3.08 -18.32
C ARG A 64 -5.64 -2.01 -17.24
N ASN A 65 -5.90 -2.39 -15.98
CA ASN A 65 -5.97 -1.45 -14.85
C ASN A 65 -4.61 -0.79 -14.56
N CYS A 66 -3.50 -1.43 -14.91
CA CYS A 66 -2.16 -0.87 -14.74
C CYS A 66 -1.67 -0.06 -15.94
N ILE A 67 -2.42 0.04 -17.04
CA ILE A 67 -1.88 0.56 -18.31
C ILE A 67 -1.27 1.97 -18.19
N ILE A 68 -1.86 2.83 -17.38
CA ILE A 68 -1.39 4.21 -17.12
C ILE A 68 -0.08 4.20 -16.29
N MET A 69 0.09 3.23 -15.40
CA MET A 69 1.23 3.09 -14.50
C MET A 69 2.34 2.17 -15.04
N GLY A 70 2.22 1.71 -16.28
CA GLY A 70 3.08 0.69 -16.87
C GLY A 70 2.33 -0.62 -17.11
N LYS A 71 2.38 -1.10 -18.36
CA LYS A 71 1.69 -2.33 -18.80
C LYS A 71 2.26 -3.56 -18.09
N MET A 72 1.51 -4.10 -17.14
CA MET A 72 1.85 -5.34 -16.42
C MET A 72 1.46 -6.56 -17.24
N THR A 73 2.45 -7.28 -17.76
CA THR A 73 2.26 -8.48 -18.60
C THR A 73 2.50 -9.77 -17.80
N GLU A 74 1.94 -10.88 -18.26
CA GLU A 74 2.15 -12.24 -17.71
C GLU A 74 3.60 -12.72 -17.85
N CYS A 75 4.27 -12.34 -18.93
CA CYS A 75 5.69 -12.60 -19.09
C CYS A 75 6.55 -11.66 -18.21
N GLY A 76 5.98 -10.55 -17.76
CA GLY A 76 6.65 -9.53 -16.95
C GLY A 76 6.85 -9.95 -15.51
N SER A 77 7.69 -9.21 -14.81
CA SER A 77 8.00 -9.45 -13.41
C SER A 77 8.16 -8.15 -12.63
N LEU A 78 7.89 -8.26 -11.34
CA LEU A 78 8.07 -7.20 -10.37
C LEU A 78 9.18 -7.57 -9.40
N PHE A 79 9.98 -6.59 -9.04
CA PHE A 79 11.13 -6.72 -8.15
C PHE A 79 10.84 -5.98 -6.85
N TYR A 80 11.27 -6.52 -5.73
CA TYR A 80 11.13 -5.85 -4.44
C TYR A 80 12.24 -6.23 -3.48
N PHE A 81 12.49 -5.36 -2.52
CA PHE A 81 13.26 -5.73 -1.34
C PHE A 81 12.32 -6.38 -0.33
N PRO A 82 12.57 -7.63 0.10
CA PRO A 82 11.78 -8.26 1.13
C PRO A 82 11.84 -7.40 2.39
N GLY A 83 10.67 -7.02 2.92
CA GLY A 83 10.61 -6.20 4.11
C GLY A 83 11.04 -6.98 5.36
N ARG A 84 11.68 -6.31 6.30
CA ARG A 84 12.00 -6.91 7.60
C ARG A 84 10.71 -7.27 8.32
N THR A 85 10.52 -8.54 8.64
CA THR A 85 9.28 -9.08 9.23
C THR A 85 8.98 -8.52 10.61
N SER A 86 10.01 -8.11 11.37
CA SER A 86 9.84 -7.50 12.68
C SER A 86 10.33 -6.05 12.70
N ILE A 87 9.40 -5.12 12.87
CA ILE A 87 9.73 -3.82 13.44
C ILE A 87 9.59 -4.03 14.95
N SER A 88 10.70 -4.23 15.66
CA SER A 88 10.63 -4.10 17.12
C SER A 88 10.16 -2.68 17.42
N SER A 89 9.13 -2.55 18.25
CA SER A 89 8.74 -1.22 18.73
C SER A 89 9.92 -0.64 19.50
N ARG A 90 10.46 0.47 18.99
CA ARG A 90 11.67 1.11 19.54
C ARG A 90 11.33 2.20 20.54
N LYS A 91 10.06 2.58 20.62
CA LYS A 91 9.56 3.72 21.39
C LYS A 91 8.25 3.36 22.07
N SER A 92 8.05 3.93 23.25
CA SER A 92 6.78 3.90 23.98
C SER A 92 5.75 4.91 23.44
N ASN A 93 6.16 5.84 22.56
CA ASN A 93 5.29 6.80 21.92
C ASN A 93 5.92 7.28 20.60
N TYR A 94 5.10 7.36 19.55
CA TYR A 94 5.46 7.85 18.22
C TYR A 94 4.81 9.21 17.89
N LEU A 95 3.93 9.72 18.75
CA LEU A 95 3.28 11.02 18.58
C LEU A 95 4.27 12.17 18.74
N ALA A 96 4.46 12.94 17.67
CA ALA A 96 5.23 14.19 17.67
C ALA A 96 4.34 15.44 17.74
N TRP A 97 3.05 15.31 17.41
CA TRP A 97 2.09 16.39 17.48
C TRP A 97 1.85 16.80 18.94
N LYS A 98 1.93 18.10 19.23
CA LYS A 98 1.83 18.69 20.58
C LYS A 98 0.54 19.46 20.82
N GLY A 99 -0.41 19.43 19.88
CA GLY A 99 -1.69 20.09 20.06
C GLY A 99 -2.58 19.34 21.05
N GLU A 100 -3.73 19.94 21.35
CA GLU A 100 -4.75 19.32 22.20
C GLU A 100 -6.02 19.08 21.40
N LEU A 101 -6.58 17.87 21.55
CA LEU A 101 -7.86 17.54 20.95
C LEU A 101 -8.98 18.29 21.70
N SER A 102 -9.90 18.88 20.95
CA SER A 102 -11.17 19.38 21.49
C SER A 102 -11.99 18.23 22.11
N PRO A 103 -12.97 18.50 22.99
CA PRO A 103 -13.78 17.44 23.61
C PRO A 103 -14.43 16.48 22.59
N GLY A 104 -14.96 17.00 21.48
CA GLY A 104 -15.53 16.18 20.41
C GLY A 104 -14.49 15.33 19.68
N GLN A 105 -13.31 15.89 19.43
CA GLN A 105 -12.18 15.16 18.85
C GLN A 105 -11.68 14.04 19.77
N LYS A 106 -11.64 14.25 21.10
CA LYS A 106 -11.25 13.21 22.07
C LYS A 106 -12.19 12.01 22.02
N ILE A 107 -13.50 12.24 21.97
CA ILE A 107 -14.51 11.18 21.85
C ILE A 107 -14.30 10.39 20.56
N ALA A 108 -14.07 11.10 19.44
CA ALA A 108 -13.81 10.46 18.16
C ALA A 108 -12.49 9.67 18.16
N SER A 109 -11.42 10.23 18.74
CA SER A 109 -10.11 9.59 18.82
C SER A 109 -10.14 8.30 19.66
N ALA A 110 -10.85 8.33 20.80
CA ALA A 110 -11.06 7.13 21.60
C ALA A 110 -11.80 6.02 20.84
N LYS A 111 -12.79 6.37 20.00
CA LYS A 111 -13.47 5.40 19.12
C LYS A 111 -12.53 4.84 18.05
N VAL A 112 -11.66 5.67 17.47
CA VAL A 112 -10.63 5.22 16.52
C VAL A 112 -9.65 4.26 17.20
N HIS A 113 -9.17 4.61 18.39
CA HIS A 113 -8.29 3.75 19.18
C HIS A 113 -8.94 2.40 19.48
N HIS A 114 -10.18 2.39 19.97
CA HIS A 114 -10.93 1.16 20.21
C HIS A 114 -11.08 0.30 18.95
N ALA A 115 -11.47 0.89 17.82
CA ALA A 115 -11.60 0.16 16.56
C ALA A 115 -10.26 -0.45 16.09
N VAL A 116 -9.13 0.22 16.36
CA VAL A 116 -7.80 -0.31 16.08
C VAL A 116 -7.48 -1.53 16.96
N VAL A 117 -7.75 -1.44 18.26
CA VAL A 117 -7.51 -2.53 19.22
C VAL A 117 -8.35 -3.76 18.89
N GLU A 118 -9.66 -3.56 18.64
CA GLU A 118 -10.61 -4.63 18.32
C GLU A 118 -10.54 -5.09 16.85
N LYS A 119 -9.74 -4.43 16.01
CA LYS A 119 -9.59 -4.69 14.57
C LYS A 119 -10.91 -4.60 13.80
N GLU A 120 -11.71 -3.59 14.15
CA GLU A 120 -13.00 -3.31 13.54
C GLU A 120 -12.93 -2.21 12.48
N ASN A 121 -13.86 -2.26 11.52
CA ASN A 121 -14.00 -1.19 10.53
C ASN A 121 -14.72 0.01 11.16
N LEU A 122 -14.17 1.21 10.99
CA LEU A 122 -14.75 2.46 11.50
C LEU A 122 -14.80 3.54 10.42
N LEU A 123 -15.93 4.23 10.31
CA LEU A 123 -16.07 5.44 9.49
C LEU A 123 -15.99 6.68 10.38
N LEU A 124 -14.86 7.39 10.29
CA LEU A 124 -14.69 8.71 10.92
C LEU A 124 -15.20 9.81 9.98
N TRP A 125 -16.41 10.32 10.22
CA TRP A 125 -17.00 11.39 9.43
C TRP A 125 -16.94 12.74 10.15
N ALA A 126 -16.29 13.72 9.53
CA ALA A 126 -16.27 15.10 9.98
C ALA A 126 -16.04 16.08 8.81
N VAL A 127 -16.44 17.34 8.99
CA VAL A 127 -16.27 18.39 7.98
C VAL A 127 -14.78 18.73 7.77
N ALA A 128 -14.47 19.45 6.68
CA ALA A 128 -13.12 19.94 6.43
C ALA A 128 -12.68 20.89 7.55
N GLY A 129 -11.39 20.84 7.94
CA GLY A 129 -10.86 21.67 9.04
C GLY A 129 -11.19 21.18 10.45
N SER A 130 -12.02 20.15 10.64
CA SER A 130 -12.30 19.60 11.98
C SER A 130 -11.18 18.78 12.61
N GLY A 131 -10.05 18.61 11.91
CA GLY A 131 -8.91 17.83 12.40
C GLY A 131 -9.13 16.31 12.40
N LYS A 132 -9.66 15.74 11.30
CA LYS A 132 -9.83 14.29 11.15
C LYS A 132 -8.51 13.53 11.30
N THR A 133 -7.41 14.12 10.83
CA THR A 133 -6.07 13.53 10.90
C THR A 133 -5.61 13.43 12.35
N GLU A 134 -5.79 14.49 13.14
CA GLU A 134 -5.45 14.55 14.55
C GLU A 134 -6.26 13.54 15.38
N MET A 135 -7.54 13.36 15.04
CA MET A 135 -8.38 12.32 15.67
C MET A 135 -7.83 10.90 15.45
N MET A 136 -7.08 10.65 14.37
CA MET A 136 -6.54 9.31 14.07
C MET A 136 -5.23 9.01 14.80
N PHE A 137 -4.53 10.03 15.32
CA PHE A 137 -3.17 9.89 15.85
C PHE A 137 -3.05 8.86 16.98
N GLU A 138 -3.99 8.83 17.93
CA GLU A 138 -3.95 7.85 19.03
C GLU A 138 -4.03 6.42 18.52
N GLY A 139 -4.92 6.13 17.57
CA GLY A 139 -5.02 4.82 16.92
C GLY A 139 -3.75 4.48 16.13
N MET A 140 -3.16 5.44 15.41
CA MET A 140 -1.90 5.21 14.69
C MET A 140 -0.75 4.87 15.65
N ASN A 141 -0.67 5.57 16.78
CA ASN A 141 0.34 5.34 17.81
C ASN A 141 0.21 3.94 18.43
N GLU A 142 -1.02 3.50 18.71
CA GLU A 142 -1.31 2.15 19.22
C GLU A 142 -0.78 1.06 18.29
N VAL A 143 -1.00 1.19 16.97
CA VAL A 143 -0.47 0.24 15.97
C VAL A 143 1.06 0.18 16.04
N LEU A 144 1.72 1.33 16.12
CA LEU A 144 3.18 1.42 16.05
C LEU A 144 3.87 0.91 17.34
N ILE A 145 3.31 1.20 18.52
CA ILE A 145 3.85 0.71 19.80
C ILE A 145 3.75 -0.81 19.89
N ASN A 146 2.71 -1.40 19.32
CA ASN A 146 2.53 -2.85 19.25
C ASN A 146 3.31 -3.52 18.10
N GLY A 147 4.19 -2.78 17.41
CA GLY A 147 5.02 -3.31 16.32
C GLY A 147 4.25 -3.61 15.03
N GLY A 148 3.02 -3.10 14.91
CA GLY A 148 2.20 -3.20 13.70
C GLY A 148 2.68 -2.30 12.56
N ARG A 149 2.01 -2.41 11.42
CA ARG A 149 2.26 -1.58 10.22
C ARG A 149 1.03 -0.76 9.91
N LEU A 150 1.23 0.51 9.59
CA LEU A 150 0.17 1.45 9.23
C LEU A 150 0.25 1.78 7.74
N CYS A 151 -0.88 1.80 7.05
CA CYS A 151 -1.01 2.35 5.70
C CYS A 151 -1.96 3.55 5.76
N VAL A 152 -1.52 4.71 5.27
CA VAL A 152 -2.34 5.91 5.15
C VAL A 152 -2.42 6.25 3.67
N ALA A 153 -3.62 6.28 3.13
CA ALA A 153 -3.89 6.69 1.77
C ALA A 153 -4.65 8.01 1.79
N SER A 154 -4.17 9.00 1.05
CA SER A 154 -4.85 10.28 0.83
C SER A 154 -4.83 10.62 -0.66
N LEU A 155 -5.78 11.44 -1.10
CA LEU A 155 -5.90 11.83 -2.52
C LEU A 155 -4.90 12.94 -2.91
N GLU A 156 -4.41 13.75 -1.96
CA GLU A 156 -3.36 14.78 -2.16
C GLU A 156 -2.53 14.97 -0.87
N TRP A 157 -1.21 15.14 -1.01
CA TRP A 157 -0.24 15.46 0.06
C TRP A 157 0.41 16.83 -0.19
N THR A 158 -0.40 17.85 -0.40
CA THR A 158 0.10 19.22 -0.25
C THR A 158 -0.49 19.75 1.05
N PHE A 159 0.35 20.25 1.95
CA PHE A 159 0.07 20.78 3.29
C PHE A 159 0.05 19.76 4.44
N VAL A 160 1.24 19.27 4.80
CA VAL A 160 1.73 19.28 6.18
C VAL A 160 3.17 19.79 6.16
#